data_AF-A0A8R2M2B9-F1
#
_entry.id   AF-A0A8R2M2B9-F1
#
_cell.length_a   1.000
_cell.length_b   1.000
_cell.length_c   1.000
_cell.angle_alpha   90.00
_cell.angle_beta   90.00
_cell.angle_gamma   90.00
#
_symmetry.space_group_name_H-M   'P 1'
#
loop_
_entity.id
_entity.type
_entity.pdbx_description
1 polymer ?
#
loop_
_entity_poly.entity_id
_entity_poly.type
_entity_poly.pdbx_seq_one_letter_code
_entity_poly.pdbx_strand_id
1 'polypeptide(L)'
;MLGGSGGINGMIYFKGHDFDFQRWYDAGNKEWHPKIVRYFYKKLESLQDASQLRNPFIRRNYGLNGNLIINSLNSTNEHLIESVINSFDEISFRRNCDISALNAFGSGKFKINGSNGRRVSTAKAYLNTIQKRKNLKIITNAFVTKILIDSVTKTVEGVEVEVQGQKKTFYANLEVILSAGTINTPQILMISGIGPEDQLSSKGISCKVDSPMVGKNLQDHAIVPVTVYGDKPKKKKSEAERVARVLKSELRAQKAHSWRSVFELWSRRLANPMWDLWTVAAVYPVFDDWKSAAIEQGVGTGSWAGRLRA
;
A
#
# COMPACT_ATOMS: atom_id res chain seq x y z
N MET A 1 -7.97 -1.51 -13.75
CA MET A 1 -8.75 -2.41 -12.84
C MET A 1 -9.33 -1.62 -11.68
N LEU A 2 -10.46 -2.04 -11.11
CA LEU A 2 -10.99 -1.40 -9.90
C LEU A 2 -10.03 -1.58 -8.72
N GLY A 3 -9.75 -0.49 -8.02
CA GLY A 3 -8.79 -0.45 -6.90
C GLY A 3 -7.37 -0.02 -7.30
N GLY A 4 -7.11 0.14 -8.60
CA GLY A 4 -5.83 0.63 -9.12
C GLY A 4 -4.63 -0.17 -8.61
N SER A 5 -3.53 0.52 -8.31
CA SER A 5 -2.31 -0.12 -7.78
C SER A 5 -2.51 -0.83 -6.44
N GLY A 6 -3.53 -0.47 -5.66
CA GLY A 6 -3.91 -1.20 -4.44
C GLY A 6 -4.38 -2.64 -4.70
N GLY A 7 -4.75 -2.96 -5.94
CA GLY A 7 -5.08 -4.32 -6.39
C GLY A 7 -3.86 -5.21 -6.67
N ILE A 8 -2.68 -4.61 -6.90
CA ILE A 8 -1.48 -5.32 -7.40
C ILE A 8 -0.21 -5.09 -6.56
N ASN A 9 -0.17 -4.10 -5.68
CA ASN A 9 1.01 -3.76 -4.87
C ASN A 9 1.43 -4.88 -3.89
N GLY A 10 2.56 -4.73 -3.18
CA GLY A 10 3.06 -5.71 -2.20
C GLY A 10 2.25 -5.86 -0.90
N MET A 11 1.10 -5.16 -0.75
CA MET A 11 0.26 -5.09 0.46
C MET A 11 0.94 -4.52 1.71
N ILE A 12 2.21 -4.13 1.64
CA ILE A 12 2.94 -3.56 2.76
C ILE A 12 2.21 -2.28 3.24
N TYR A 13 1.95 -2.21 4.55
CA TYR A 13 1.28 -1.08 5.17
C TYR A 13 2.24 -0.31 6.09
N PHE A 14 2.63 0.87 5.61
CA PHE A 14 3.42 1.86 6.35
C PHE A 14 2.66 3.18 6.46
N LYS A 15 2.84 3.84 7.60
CA LYS A 15 2.44 5.25 7.78
C LYS A 15 3.64 6.11 7.42
N GLY A 16 3.41 7.27 6.81
CA GLY A 16 4.48 8.25 6.58
C GLY A 16 5.01 8.78 7.91
N HIS A 17 6.24 9.28 7.92
CA HIS A 17 6.83 9.83 9.12
C HIS A 17 6.23 11.21 9.41
N ASP A 18 5.99 11.56 10.67
CA ASP A 18 5.43 12.89 11.02
C ASP A 18 6.27 14.04 10.46
N PHE A 19 7.60 13.85 10.40
CA PHE A 19 8.52 14.84 9.84
C PHE A 19 8.22 15.16 8.38
N ASP A 20 7.82 14.16 7.57
CA ASP A 20 7.46 14.39 6.17
C ASP A 20 6.23 15.31 6.08
N PHE A 21 5.21 15.03 6.88
CA PHE A 21 3.99 15.83 6.93
C PHE A 21 4.22 17.22 7.55
N GLN A 22 5.13 17.32 8.52
CA GLN A 22 5.53 18.60 9.10
C GLN A 22 6.20 19.48 8.05
N ARG A 23 7.10 18.94 7.22
CA ARG A 23 7.68 19.67 6.09
C ARG A 23 6.61 20.20 5.13
N TRP A 24 5.55 19.43 4.86
CA TRP A 24 4.45 19.89 3.99
C TRP A 24 3.64 21.02 4.63
N TYR A 25 3.42 20.94 5.94
CA TYR A 25 2.77 21.99 6.72
C TYR A 25 3.59 23.29 6.77
N ASP A 26 4.90 23.16 6.95
CA ASP A 26 5.86 24.27 7.01
C ASP A 26 5.99 24.95 5.63
N ALA A 27 5.88 24.17 4.55
CA ALA A 27 5.78 24.66 3.17
C ALA A 27 4.44 25.37 2.84
N GLY A 28 3.56 25.57 3.82
CA GLY A 28 2.32 26.35 3.67
C GLY A 28 1.04 25.51 3.58
N ASN A 29 1.13 24.18 3.49
CA ASN A 29 -0.05 23.31 3.34
C ASN A 29 -0.66 22.94 4.70
N LYS A 30 -1.40 23.88 5.30
CA LYS A 30 -1.86 23.75 6.70
C LYS A 30 -2.73 22.52 6.99
N GLU A 31 -3.48 22.05 5.99
CA GLU A 31 -4.31 20.84 6.11
C GLU A 31 -3.51 19.53 6.23
N TRP A 32 -2.20 19.57 5.98
CA TRP A 32 -1.30 18.42 6.11
C TRP A 32 -0.57 18.35 7.45
N HIS A 33 -1.00 19.12 8.44
CA HIS A 33 -0.42 19.04 9.79
C HIS A 33 -0.40 17.58 10.29
N PRO A 34 0.70 17.07 10.90
CA PRO A 34 0.83 15.66 11.27
C PRO A 34 -0.33 15.12 12.12
N LYS A 35 -0.90 15.94 13.02
CA LYS A 35 -2.08 15.57 13.82
C LYS A 35 -3.32 15.27 12.95
N ILE A 36 -3.55 16.04 11.88
CA ILE A 36 -4.67 15.83 10.95
C ILE A 36 -4.46 14.53 10.18
N VAL A 37 -3.24 14.32 9.68
CA VAL A 37 -2.88 13.10 8.94
C VAL A 37 -3.04 11.85 9.81
N ARG A 38 -2.57 11.87 11.06
CA ARG A 38 -2.77 10.78 12.04
C ARG A 38 -4.24 10.48 12.30
N TYR A 39 -5.10 11.50 12.37
CA TYR A 39 -6.53 11.30 12.48
C TYR A 39 -7.08 10.52 11.27
N PHE A 40 -6.70 10.89 10.05
CA PHE A 40 -7.13 10.18 8.85
C PHE A 40 -6.58 8.76 8.75
N TYR A 41 -5.33 8.51 9.18
CA TYR A 41 -4.81 7.14 9.33
C TYR A 41 -5.69 6.30 10.26
N LYS A 42 -6.06 6.82 11.44
CA LYS A 42 -6.96 6.11 12.36
C LYS A 42 -8.37 5.93 11.80
N LYS A 43 -8.85 6.89 11.00
CA LYS A 43 -10.18 6.82 10.37
C LYS A 43 -10.22 5.76 9.27
N LEU A 44 -9.14 5.60 8.50
CA LEU A 44 -9.11 4.67 7.36
C LEU A 44 -8.84 3.23 7.78
N GLU A 45 -8.07 3.00 8.84
CA GLU A 45 -7.56 1.68 9.21
C GLU A 45 -8.41 0.93 10.27
N SER A 46 -8.39 -0.40 10.20
CA SER A 46 -8.87 -1.31 11.24
C SER A 46 -7.82 -2.39 11.48
N LEU A 47 -7.01 -2.23 12.53
CA LEU A 47 -6.07 -3.28 12.97
C LEU A 47 -6.86 -4.41 13.63
N GLN A 48 -6.76 -5.63 13.09
CA GLN A 48 -7.50 -6.81 13.58
C GLN A 48 -6.62 -7.87 14.25
N ASP A 49 -5.33 -7.60 14.42
CA ASP A 49 -4.40 -8.52 15.07
C ASP A 49 -4.53 -8.43 16.60
N ALA A 50 -5.26 -9.38 17.19
CA ALA A 50 -5.49 -9.47 18.63
C ALA A 50 -4.19 -9.59 19.45
N SER A 51 -3.13 -10.21 18.88
CA SER A 51 -1.86 -10.38 19.59
C SER A 51 -1.12 -9.04 19.73
N GLN A 52 -1.12 -8.25 18.67
CA GLN A 52 -0.51 -6.91 18.63
C GLN A 52 -1.32 -5.93 19.49
N LEU A 53 -2.65 -6.04 19.48
CA LEU A 53 -3.55 -5.18 20.26
C LEU A 53 -3.45 -5.37 21.79
N ARG A 54 -2.76 -6.42 22.27
CA ARG A 54 -2.40 -6.52 23.69
C ARG A 54 -1.39 -5.46 24.13
N ASN A 55 -0.60 -4.92 23.20
CA ASN A 55 0.30 -3.82 23.49
C ASN A 55 -0.50 -2.49 23.53
N PRO A 56 -0.56 -1.80 24.69
CA PRO A 56 -1.32 -0.55 24.82
C PRO A 56 -0.83 0.56 23.88
N PHE A 57 0.47 0.60 23.56
CA PHE A 57 1.05 1.56 22.63
C PHE A 57 0.50 1.36 21.21
N ILE A 58 0.46 0.11 20.73
CA ILE A 58 -0.09 -0.21 19.40
C ILE A 58 -1.58 0.10 19.39
N ARG A 59 -2.33 -0.36 20.40
CA ARG A 59 -3.78 -0.12 20.48
C ARG A 59 -4.14 1.36 20.44
N ARG A 60 -3.34 2.24 21.05
CA ARG A 60 -3.57 3.69 21.04
C ARG A 60 -3.24 4.35 19.70
N ASN A 61 -2.34 3.78 18.91
CA ASN A 61 -1.84 4.38 17.68
C ASN A 61 -2.54 3.90 16.40
N TYR A 62 -3.46 2.94 16.51
CA TYR A 62 -4.21 2.41 15.37
C TYR A 62 -5.71 2.71 15.45
N GLY A 63 -6.32 2.90 14.28
CA GLY A 63 -7.75 2.76 14.07
C GLY A 63 -8.22 1.31 14.18
N LEU A 64 -9.43 1.12 14.73
CA LEU A 64 -10.04 -0.21 14.89
C LEU A 64 -11.32 -0.38 14.05
N ASN A 65 -11.85 0.72 13.49
CA ASN A 65 -13.18 0.76 12.87
C ASN A 65 -13.16 1.23 11.41
N GLY A 66 -11.98 1.48 10.83
CA GLY A 66 -11.84 1.89 9.44
C GLY A 66 -12.10 0.74 8.45
N ASN A 67 -12.33 1.11 7.18
CA ASN A 67 -12.63 0.13 6.12
C ASN A 67 -11.42 -0.69 5.68
N LEU A 68 -10.21 -0.14 5.83
CA LEU A 68 -8.98 -0.81 5.43
C LEU A 68 -8.49 -1.72 6.56
N ILE A 69 -8.76 -3.01 6.44
CA ILE A 69 -8.31 -4.00 7.42
C ILE A 69 -6.80 -4.19 7.31
N ILE A 70 -6.12 -4.06 8.46
CA ILE A 70 -4.68 -4.23 8.63
C ILE A 70 -4.41 -5.42 9.55
N ASN A 71 -3.45 -6.27 9.18
CA ASN A 71 -3.02 -7.42 9.99
C ASN A 71 -1.52 -7.67 9.85
N SER A 72 -0.97 -8.47 10.76
CA SER A 72 0.36 -9.06 10.59
C SER A 72 0.34 -10.15 9.53
N LEU A 73 1.48 -10.34 8.86
CA LEU A 73 1.66 -11.43 7.91
C LEU A 73 2.06 -12.72 8.65
N ASN A 74 1.33 -13.80 8.43
CA ASN A 74 1.77 -15.13 8.86
C ASN A 74 2.88 -15.64 7.94
N SER A 75 3.98 -16.11 8.50
CA SER A 75 5.08 -16.71 7.74
C SER A 75 5.33 -18.14 8.22
N THR A 76 5.52 -19.05 7.27
CA THR A 76 5.97 -20.42 7.54
C THR A 76 7.44 -20.48 7.93
N ASN A 77 8.20 -19.41 7.68
CA ASN A 77 9.64 -19.29 7.96
C ASN A 77 9.93 -18.24 9.03
N GLU A 78 9.10 -18.17 10.08
CA GLU A 78 9.22 -17.15 11.12
C GLU A 78 10.61 -17.10 11.77
N HIS A 79 11.27 -18.25 11.98
CA HIS A 79 12.62 -18.29 12.53
C HIS A 79 13.67 -17.58 11.66
N LEU A 80 13.55 -17.64 10.34
CA LEU A 80 14.46 -16.91 9.44
C LEU A 80 14.22 -15.40 9.54
N ILE A 81 12.95 -14.98 9.55
CA ILE A 81 12.57 -13.57 9.72
C ILE A 81 13.09 -13.04 11.05
N GLU A 82 12.91 -13.78 12.14
CA GLU A 82 13.44 -13.41 13.46
C GLU A 82 14.96 -13.32 13.47
N SER A 83 15.66 -14.25 12.81
CA SER A 83 17.13 -14.22 12.73
C SER A 83 17.62 -12.96 12.00
N VAL A 84 16.98 -12.61 10.88
CA VAL A 84 17.30 -11.39 10.11
C VAL A 84 16.97 -10.13 10.90
N ILE A 85 15.85 -10.09 11.63
CA ILE A 85 15.49 -8.93 12.46
C ILE A 85 16.49 -8.78 13.62
N ASN A 86 16.88 -9.87 14.27
CA ASN A 86 17.81 -9.82 15.39
C ASN A 86 19.23 -9.41 14.96
N SER A 87 19.67 -9.73 13.73
CA SER A 87 20.99 -9.29 13.26
C SER A 87 21.09 -7.77 13.10
N PHE A 88 19.97 -7.05 12.96
CA PHE A 88 20.00 -5.57 12.95
C PHE A 88 20.42 -4.99 14.31
N ASP A 89 20.16 -5.68 15.42
CA ASP A 89 20.60 -5.21 16.73
C ASP A 89 22.14 -5.24 16.85
N GLU A 90 22.82 -6.14 16.13
CA GLU A 90 24.30 -6.23 16.08
C GLU A 90 24.94 -4.99 15.43
N ILE A 91 24.21 -4.30 14.56
CA ILE A 91 24.63 -3.04 13.92
C ILE A 91 23.90 -1.81 14.49
N SER A 92 23.34 -1.92 15.70
CA SER A 92 22.66 -0.84 16.43
C SER A 92 21.32 -0.35 15.84
N PHE A 93 20.74 -1.08 14.90
CA PHE A 93 19.39 -0.82 14.38
C PHE A 93 18.34 -1.49 15.26
N ARG A 94 18.00 -0.80 16.36
CA ARG A 94 17.10 -1.33 17.39
C ARG A 94 15.80 -1.88 16.80
N ARG A 95 15.41 -3.06 17.28
CA ARG A 95 14.11 -3.64 16.98
C ARG A 95 12.96 -2.83 17.58
N ASN A 96 12.04 -2.43 16.70
CA ASN A 96 10.83 -1.71 17.03
C ASN A 96 9.65 -2.66 17.14
N CYS A 97 8.82 -2.45 18.18
CA CYS A 97 7.59 -3.22 18.38
C CYS A 97 6.55 -2.94 17.29
N ASP A 98 6.59 -1.75 16.69
CA ASP A 98 5.79 -1.34 15.55
C ASP A 98 6.46 -0.20 14.80
N ILE A 99 7.03 -0.50 13.64
CA ILE A 99 7.73 0.46 12.77
C ILE A 99 6.83 1.58 12.23
N SER A 100 5.52 1.35 12.13
CA SER A 100 4.57 2.34 11.59
C SER A 100 3.98 3.26 12.68
N ALA A 101 3.89 2.79 13.93
CA ALA A 101 3.37 3.58 15.05
C ALA A 101 4.46 4.31 15.84
N LEU A 102 5.68 3.77 15.89
CA LEU A 102 6.78 4.37 16.66
C LEU A 102 7.25 5.69 16.07
N ASN A 103 7.13 5.87 14.74
CA ASN A 103 7.62 7.04 14.03
C ASN A 103 9.11 7.29 14.35
N ALA A 104 9.91 6.22 14.29
CA ALA A 104 11.33 6.25 14.57
C ALA A 104 12.06 5.21 13.70
N PHE A 105 13.36 5.41 13.58
CA PHE A 105 14.26 4.53 12.85
C PHE A 105 14.45 3.19 13.57
N GLY A 106 14.72 2.12 12.82
CA GLY A 106 14.99 0.79 13.38
C GLY A 106 14.47 -0.36 12.51
N SER A 107 14.46 -1.55 13.08
CA SER A 107 14.06 -2.78 12.39
C SER A 107 12.72 -3.33 12.92
N GLY A 108 11.99 -4.09 12.11
CA GLY A 108 10.75 -4.70 12.59
C GLY A 108 9.94 -5.36 11.49
N LYS A 109 8.84 -6.03 11.89
CA LYS A 109 7.88 -6.62 10.96
C LYS A 109 6.90 -5.55 10.49
N PHE A 110 6.73 -5.45 9.17
CA PHE A 110 5.65 -4.63 8.61
C PHE A 110 4.31 -5.34 8.76
N LYS A 111 3.25 -4.53 8.75
CA LYS A 111 1.87 -5.00 8.65
C LYS A 111 1.44 -4.99 7.19
N ILE A 112 0.35 -5.67 6.88
CA ILE A 112 -0.23 -5.71 5.55
C ILE A 112 -1.70 -5.35 5.55
N ASN A 113 -2.20 -4.79 4.44
CA ASN A 113 -3.64 -4.70 4.19
C ASN A 113 -4.19 -6.05 3.66
N GLY A 114 -4.24 -7.04 4.54
CA GLY A 114 -4.71 -8.40 4.28
C GLY A 114 -5.63 -8.92 5.37
N SER A 115 -6.59 -9.76 4.99
CA SER A 115 -7.52 -10.40 5.92
C SER A 115 -7.95 -11.77 5.38
N ASN A 116 -8.01 -12.77 6.25
CA ASN A 116 -8.34 -14.16 5.91
C ASN A 116 -7.49 -14.71 4.75
N GLY A 117 -6.18 -14.44 4.78
CA GLY A 117 -5.23 -14.87 3.73
C GLY A 117 -5.43 -14.20 2.37
N ARG A 118 -6.22 -13.13 2.30
CA ARG A 118 -6.54 -12.43 1.04
C ARG A 118 -6.25 -10.93 1.15
N ARG A 119 -5.81 -10.36 0.03
CA ARG A 119 -5.66 -8.91 -0.15
C ARG A 119 -6.95 -8.15 0.20
N VAL A 120 -6.79 -7.00 0.83
CA VAL A 120 -7.83 -5.99 1.01
C VAL A 120 -7.46 -4.77 0.17
N SER A 121 -7.85 -4.77 -1.12
CA SER A 121 -7.65 -3.63 -2.01
C SER A 121 -8.56 -2.46 -1.64
N THR A 122 -8.26 -1.27 -2.16
CA THR A 122 -9.12 -0.09 -1.99
C THR A 122 -10.54 -0.31 -2.53
N ALA A 123 -10.69 -1.02 -3.66
CA ALA A 123 -12.01 -1.41 -4.17
C ALA A 123 -12.76 -2.32 -3.19
N LYS A 124 -12.08 -3.31 -2.60
CA LYS A 124 -12.71 -4.20 -1.61
C LYS A 124 -13.11 -3.46 -0.34
N ALA A 125 -12.24 -2.57 0.16
CA ALA A 125 -12.49 -1.80 1.38
C ALA A 125 -13.61 -0.75 1.19
N TYR A 126 -13.60 -0.01 0.08
CA TYR A 126 -14.44 1.18 -0.08
C TYR A 126 -15.54 1.05 -1.13
N LEU A 127 -15.31 0.37 -2.26
CA LEU A 127 -16.29 0.32 -3.36
C LEU A 127 -17.29 -0.83 -3.18
N ASN A 128 -16.81 -2.03 -2.87
CA ASN A 128 -17.65 -3.22 -2.79
C ASN A 128 -18.75 -3.10 -1.72
N THR A 129 -18.48 -2.35 -0.66
CA THR A 129 -19.40 -2.11 0.47
C THR A 129 -20.52 -1.12 0.12
N ILE A 130 -20.33 -0.28 -0.90
CA ILE A 130 -21.27 0.81 -1.24
C ILE A 130 -21.77 0.76 -2.70
N GLN A 131 -21.31 -0.18 -3.51
CA GLN A 131 -21.63 -0.27 -4.95
C GLN A 131 -23.14 -0.33 -5.28
N LYS A 132 -23.99 -0.75 -4.32
CA LYS A 132 -25.44 -0.81 -4.49
C LYS A 132 -26.16 0.52 -4.22
N ARG A 133 -25.45 1.56 -3.76
CA ARG A 133 -26.05 2.87 -3.49
C ARG A 133 -26.54 3.51 -4.79
N LYS A 134 -27.80 3.95 -4.82
CA LYS A 134 -28.43 4.51 -6.03
C LYS A 134 -27.72 5.77 -6.57
N ASN A 135 -27.06 6.52 -5.69
CA ASN A 135 -26.31 7.73 -6.00
C ASN A 135 -24.83 7.47 -6.38
N LEU A 136 -24.39 6.22 -6.50
CA LEU A 136 -23.07 5.86 -6.99
C LEU A 136 -23.18 5.10 -8.31
N LYS A 137 -22.46 5.56 -9.32
CA LYS A 137 -22.32 4.87 -10.61
C LYS A 137 -20.85 4.56 -10.83
N ILE A 138 -20.55 3.29 -11.15
CA ILE A 138 -19.20 2.83 -11.46
C ILE A 138 -19.24 2.35 -12.90
N ILE A 139 -18.45 2.99 -13.75
CA ILE A 139 -18.31 2.62 -15.15
C ILE A 139 -16.89 2.05 -15.33
N THR A 140 -16.80 0.77 -15.71
CA THR A 140 -15.54 0.10 -15.99
C THR A 140 -15.27 0.11 -17.49
N ASN A 141 -14.02 -0.15 -17.89
CA ASN A 141 -13.58 -0.10 -19.30
C ASN A 141 -13.93 1.26 -19.94
N ALA A 142 -13.71 2.31 -19.14
CA ALA A 142 -14.03 3.69 -19.45
C ALA A 142 -12.76 4.51 -19.21
N PHE A 143 -12.11 4.95 -20.29
CA PHE A 143 -10.85 5.67 -20.23
C PHE A 143 -11.09 7.16 -20.47
N VAL A 144 -10.77 7.99 -19.48
CA VAL A 144 -10.89 9.45 -19.62
C VAL A 144 -9.80 9.93 -20.59
N THR A 145 -10.21 10.52 -21.70
CA THR A 145 -9.31 11.01 -22.76
C THR A 145 -9.07 12.50 -22.69
N LYS A 146 -9.98 13.27 -22.08
CA LYS A 146 -9.87 14.74 -22.00
C LYS A 146 -10.76 15.32 -20.90
N ILE A 147 -10.35 16.43 -20.29
CA ILE A 147 -11.19 17.28 -19.45
C ILE A 147 -11.81 18.36 -20.32
N LEU A 148 -13.12 18.56 -20.16
CA LEU A 148 -13.86 19.62 -20.83
C LEU A 148 -13.78 20.88 -19.98
N ILE A 149 -13.27 21.95 -20.58
CA ILE A 149 -12.99 23.21 -19.92
C ILE A 149 -13.48 24.31 -20.85
N ASP A 150 -14.37 25.15 -20.35
CA ASP A 150 -14.84 26.33 -21.04
C ASP A 150 -13.66 27.30 -21.28
N SER A 151 -13.50 27.79 -22.51
CA SER A 151 -12.33 28.57 -22.90
C SER A 151 -12.30 29.96 -22.30
N VAL A 152 -13.47 30.51 -21.96
CA VAL A 152 -13.66 31.88 -21.47
C VAL A 152 -13.60 31.94 -19.95
N THR A 153 -14.45 31.17 -19.28
CA THR A 153 -14.56 31.12 -17.82
C THR A 153 -13.50 30.25 -17.15
N LYS A 154 -12.81 29.39 -17.92
CA LYS A 154 -11.88 28.37 -17.42
C LYS A 154 -12.51 27.35 -16.47
N THR A 155 -13.84 27.24 -16.47
CA THR A 155 -14.58 26.30 -15.63
C THR A 155 -14.52 24.89 -16.23
N VAL A 156 -14.33 23.88 -15.38
CA VAL A 156 -14.41 22.47 -15.78
C VAL A 156 -15.88 22.06 -15.88
N GLU A 157 -16.30 21.58 -17.04
CA GLU A 157 -17.70 21.19 -17.31
C GLU A 157 -17.90 19.67 -17.20
N GLY A 158 -16.84 18.88 -17.39
CA GLY A 158 -16.93 17.43 -17.45
C GLY A 158 -15.69 16.76 -18.03
N VAL A 159 -15.89 15.53 -18.52
CA VAL A 159 -14.85 14.71 -19.13
C VAL A 159 -15.33 14.02 -20.41
N GLU A 160 -14.43 13.94 -21.40
CA GLU A 160 -14.55 13.01 -22.53
C GLU A 160 -13.99 11.66 -22.10
N VAL A 161 -14.72 10.60 -22.39
CA VAL A 161 -14.43 9.23 -21.98
C VAL A 161 -14.63 8.29 -23.16
N GLU A 162 -13.63 7.46 -23.43
CA GLU A 162 -13.76 6.34 -24.35
C GLU A 162 -14.33 5.13 -23.61
N VAL A 163 -15.48 4.64 -24.08
CA VAL A 163 -16.15 3.44 -23.55
C VAL A 163 -16.47 2.53 -24.73
N GLN A 164 -15.88 1.34 -24.74
CA GLN A 164 -16.09 0.35 -25.83
C GLN A 164 -15.78 0.93 -27.23
N GLY A 165 -14.70 1.72 -27.35
CA GLY A 165 -14.28 2.35 -28.60
C GLY A 165 -15.13 3.55 -29.03
N GLN A 166 -16.13 3.95 -28.25
CA GLN A 166 -16.95 5.13 -28.53
C GLN A 166 -16.62 6.26 -27.55
N LYS A 167 -16.44 7.46 -28.08
CA LYS A 167 -16.30 8.67 -27.27
C LYS A 167 -17.66 9.09 -26.72
N LYS A 168 -17.71 9.32 -25.41
CA LYS A 168 -18.88 9.81 -24.69
C LYS A 168 -18.47 10.95 -23.77
N THR A 169 -19.38 11.88 -23.54
CA THR A 169 -19.18 13.00 -22.63
C THR A 169 -19.97 12.80 -21.36
N PHE A 170 -19.32 13.04 -20.22
CA PHE A 170 -19.96 13.07 -18.90
C PHE A 170 -19.76 14.44 -18.27
N TYR A 171 -20.85 15.16 -18.04
CA TYR A 171 -20.84 16.48 -17.39
C TYR A 171 -20.87 16.35 -15.86
N ALA A 172 -20.27 17.32 -15.18
CA ALA A 172 -20.24 17.41 -13.73
C ALA A 172 -20.90 18.71 -13.26
N ASN A 173 -21.87 18.61 -12.36
CA ASN A 173 -22.57 19.78 -11.81
C ASN A 173 -21.75 20.53 -10.74
N LEU A 174 -20.73 19.89 -10.17
CA LEU A 174 -19.93 20.43 -9.06
C LEU A 174 -18.45 20.39 -9.37
N GLU A 175 -17.86 19.19 -9.41
CA GLU A 175 -16.42 19.02 -9.52
C GLU A 175 -16.06 17.77 -10.33
N VAL A 176 -14.92 17.83 -11.02
CA VAL A 176 -14.23 16.66 -11.56
C VAL A 176 -13.01 16.38 -10.68
N ILE A 177 -12.96 15.21 -10.05
CA ILE A 177 -11.85 14.80 -9.18
C ILE A 177 -10.95 13.81 -9.92
N LEU A 178 -9.74 14.26 -10.31
CA LEU A 178 -8.76 13.38 -10.93
C LEU A 178 -8.09 12.49 -9.89
N SER A 179 -8.30 11.19 -10.01
CA SER A 179 -7.66 10.16 -9.17
C SER A 179 -6.95 9.09 -10.02
N ALA A 180 -6.34 9.53 -11.13
CA ALA A 180 -5.73 8.64 -12.14
C ALA A 180 -4.30 8.17 -11.77
N GLY A 181 -3.76 8.65 -10.64
CA GLY A 181 -2.41 8.33 -10.16
C GLY A 181 -1.35 9.34 -10.64
N THR A 182 -0.15 9.24 -10.07
CA THR A 182 0.94 10.21 -10.28
C THR A 182 1.45 10.29 -11.72
N ILE A 183 1.23 9.24 -12.53
CA ILE A 183 1.63 9.19 -13.94
C ILE A 183 0.52 9.73 -14.85
N ASN A 184 -0.71 9.22 -14.70
CA ASN A 184 -1.78 9.55 -15.64
C ASN A 184 -2.49 10.88 -15.33
N THR A 185 -2.56 11.31 -14.06
CA THR A 185 -3.16 12.61 -13.73
C THR A 185 -2.47 13.79 -14.45
N PRO A 186 -1.14 13.98 -14.37
CA PRO A 186 -0.50 15.07 -15.12
C PRO A 186 -0.62 14.90 -16.63
N GLN A 187 -0.64 13.67 -17.14
CA GLN A 187 -0.87 13.42 -18.56
C GLN A 187 -2.26 13.88 -19.01
N ILE A 188 -3.32 13.55 -18.25
CA ILE A 188 -4.70 13.98 -18.53
C ILE A 188 -4.82 15.51 -18.46
N LEU A 189 -4.17 16.15 -17.48
CA LEU A 189 -4.11 17.61 -17.39
C LEU A 189 -3.49 18.22 -18.65
N MET A 190 -2.31 17.74 -19.07
CA MET A 190 -1.59 18.27 -20.23
C MET A 190 -2.38 18.11 -21.53
N ILE A 191 -2.92 16.92 -21.82
CA ILE A 191 -3.72 16.70 -23.05
C ILE A 191 -5.04 17.50 -23.06
N SER A 192 -5.45 18.00 -21.90
CA SER A 192 -6.63 18.87 -21.74
C SER A 192 -6.29 20.37 -21.83
N GLY A 193 -5.01 20.72 -22.00
CA GLY A 193 -4.54 22.10 -22.07
C GLY A 193 -4.20 22.73 -20.72
N ILE A 194 -3.97 21.93 -19.67
CA ILE A 194 -3.47 22.41 -18.37
C ILE A 194 -2.03 21.90 -18.19
N GLY A 195 -1.05 22.79 -18.26
CA GLY A 195 0.36 22.42 -18.15
C GLY A 195 1.31 23.51 -18.65
N PRO A 196 2.60 23.22 -18.80
CA PRO A 196 3.58 24.21 -19.27
C PRO A 196 3.27 24.64 -20.71
N GLU A 197 3.00 25.92 -20.93
CA GLU A 197 2.56 26.45 -22.25
C GLU A 197 3.47 26.04 -23.41
N ASP A 198 4.78 26.18 -23.27
CA ASP A 198 5.76 25.81 -24.31
C ASP A 198 5.67 24.33 -24.68
N GLN A 199 5.52 23.47 -23.66
CA GLN A 199 5.42 22.03 -23.85
C GLN A 199 4.11 21.66 -24.54
N LEU A 200 3.00 22.30 -24.17
CA LEU A 200 1.70 22.11 -24.82
C LEU A 200 1.72 22.55 -26.29
N SER A 201 2.27 23.73 -26.54
CA SER A 201 2.41 24.32 -27.89
C SER A 201 3.28 23.45 -28.80
N SER A 202 4.38 22.89 -28.27
CA SER A 202 5.25 21.94 -29.01
C SER A 202 4.54 20.66 -29.47
N LYS A 203 3.37 20.36 -28.89
CA LYS A 203 2.52 19.20 -29.22
C LYS A 203 1.23 19.59 -29.94
N GLY A 204 1.08 20.85 -30.35
CA GLY A 204 -0.12 21.35 -31.01
C GLY A 204 -1.35 21.40 -30.08
N ILE A 205 -1.15 21.49 -28.77
CA ILE A 205 -2.22 21.58 -27.77
C ILE A 205 -2.36 23.05 -27.36
N SER A 206 -3.58 23.59 -27.49
CA SER A 206 -3.88 24.94 -27.00
C SER A 206 -3.78 24.99 -25.48
N CYS A 207 -2.95 25.92 -24.97
CA CYS A 207 -2.83 26.19 -23.54
C CYS A 207 -4.09 26.88 -23.03
N LYS A 208 -4.84 26.22 -22.14
CA LYS A 208 -6.01 26.79 -21.48
C LYS A 208 -5.65 27.41 -20.14
N VAL A 209 -4.73 26.78 -19.41
CA VAL A 209 -4.19 27.21 -18.13
C VAL A 209 -2.70 26.89 -18.12
N ASP A 210 -1.87 27.92 -18.10
CA ASP A 210 -0.43 27.72 -17.96
C ASP A 210 -0.13 27.28 -16.52
N SER A 211 0.43 26.09 -16.40
CA SER A 211 0.76 25.46 -15.12
C SER A 211 2.10 24.74 -15.25
N PRO A 212 3.23 25.46 -15.09
CA PRO A 212 4.56 24.97 -15.46
C PRO A 212 5.04 23.77 -14.64
N MET A 213 4.44 23.52 -13.48
CA MET A 213 4.80 22.41 -12.60
C MET A 213 4.06 21.10 -12.92
N VAL A 214 3.04 21.11 -13.79
CA VAL A 214 2.32 19.88 -14.17
C VAL A 214 3.28 18.93 -14.90
N GLY A 215 3.38 17.70 -14.38
CA GLY A 215 4.30 16.68 -14.89
C GLY A 215 5.77 16.86 -14.47
N LYS A 216 6.07 17.85 -13.61
CA LYS A 216 7.40 18.04 -13.01
C LYS A 216 7.43 17.49 -11.58
N ASN A 217 8.62 17.52 -10.97
CA ASN A 217 8.86 17.06 -9.60
C ASN A 217 8.43 15.60 -9.35
N LEU A 218 8.59 14.73 -10.36
CA LEU A 218 8.41 13.30 -10.17
C LEU A 218 9.52 12.78 -9.27
N GLN A 219 9.13 12.09 -8.20
CA GLN A 219 10.03 11.44 -7.27
C GLN A 219 9.61 9.97 -7.15
N ASP A 220 10.58 9.07 -7.24
CA ASP A 220 10.38 7.63 -7.10
C ASP A 220 11.57 7.00 -6.37
N HIS A 221 11.36 5.82 -5.80
CA HIS A 221 12.39 5.08 -5.10
C HIS A 221 12.99 4.00 -6.01
N ALA A 222 14.28 4.15 -6.34
CA ALA A 222 15.01 3.10 -7.05
C ALA A 222 15.12 1.84 -6.18
N ILE A 223 14.89 0.67 -6.78
CA ILE A 223 14.99 -0.62 -6.10
C ILE A 223 16.19 -1.37 -6.66
N VAL A 224 17.12 -1.75 -5.78
CA VAL A 224 18.25 -2.61 -6.11
C VAL A 224 18.11 -3.92 -5.33
N PRO A 225 17.70 -5.02 -5.97
CA PRO A 225 17.58 -6.30 -5.29
C PRO A 225 18.97 -6.89 -5.01
N VAL A 226 19.22 -7.26 -3.75
CA VAL A 226 20.42 -8.00 -3.35
C VAL A 226 20.01 -9.42 -2.97
N THR A 227 20.42 -10.41 -3.76
CA THR A 227 20.09 -11.82 -3.53
C THR A 227 21.23 -12.49 -2.78
N VAL A 228 20.90 -13.18 -1.70
CA VAL A 228 21.85 -13.97 -0.90
C VAL A 228 21.40 -15.42 -0.91
N TYR A 229 22.34 -16.34 -1.14
CA TYR A 229 22.09 -17.77 -1.02
C TYR A 229 22.17 -18.21 0.43
N GLY A 230 21.22 -19.01 0.88
CA GLY A 230 21.20 -19.59 2.22
C GLY A 230 20.73 -21.04 2.19
N ASP A 231 21.13 -21.81 3.19
CA ASP A 231 20.68 -23.18 3.36
C ASP A 231 19.15 -23.23 3.49
N LYS A 232 18.51 -24.23 2.86
CA LYS A 232 17.08 -24.45 3.04
C LYS A 232 16.79 -24.64 4.53
N PRO A 233 15.86 -23.87 5.13
CA PRO A 233 15.53 -24.05 6.54
C PRO A 233 15.10 -25.49 6.77
N LYS A 234 15.82 -26.21 7.65
CA LYS A 234 15.41 -27.55 8.06
C LYS A 234 13.99 -27.42 8.63
N LYS A 235 13.00 -28.08 7.99
CA LYS A 235 11.60 -28.07 8.49
C LYS A 235 11.62 -28.43 9.98
N LYS A 236 11.35 -27.46 10.86
CA LYS A 236 10.98 -27.78 12.24
C LYS A 236 9.65 -28.50 12.13
N LYS A 237 9.65 -29.80 12.43
CA LYS A 237 8.44 -30.61 12.51
C LYS A 237 7.49 -29.90 13.46
N SER A 238 6.27 -29.61 13.03
CA SER A 238 5.29 -28.91 13.86
C SER A 238 5.03 -29.69 15.16
N GLU A 239 4.56 -29.01 16.22
CA GLU A 239 4.09 -29.67 17.45
C GLU A 239 3.14 -30.83 17.10
N ALA A 240 2.21 -30.59 16.17
CA ALA A 240 1.27 -31.59 15.65
C ALA A 240 1.98 -32.75 14.93
N GLU A 241 3.07 -32.54 14.20
CA GLU A 241 3.87 -33.59 13.56
C GLU A 241 4.80 -34.32 14.54
N ARG A 242 5.18 -33.71 15.68
CA ARG A 242 5.82 -34.40 16.80
C ARG A 242 4.80 -35.27 17.52
N VAL A 243 3.66 -34.71 17.92
CA VAL A 243 2.57 -35.41 18.58
C VAL A 243 2.03 -36.54 17.70
N ALA A 244 1.77 -36.31 16.41
CA ALA A 244 1.33 -37.35 15.49
C ALA A 244 2.39 -38.45 15.29
N ARG A 245 3.68 -38.15 15.48
CA ARG A 245 4.74 -39.17 15.45
C ARG A 245 4.78 -39.97 16.74
N VAL A 246 4.66 -39.30 17.90
CA VAL A 246 4.55 -39.95 19.21
C VAL A 246 3.33 -40.87 19.24
N LEU A 247 2.17 -40.36 18.83
CA LEU A 247 0.94 -41.15 18.68
C LEU A 247 1.11 -42.28 17.66
N LYS A 248 1.79 -42.05 16.52
CA LYS A 248 2.09 -43.14 15.56
C LYS A 248 3.06 -44.17 16.12
N SER A 249 4.03 -43.80 16.95
CA SER A 249 4.94 -44.74 17.60
C SER A 249 4.24 -45.52 18.71
N GLU A 250 3.38 -44.87 19.49
CA GLU A 250 2.54 -45.52 20.50
C GLU A 250 1.52 -46.46 19.85
N LEU A 251 0.86 -46.04 18.77
CA LEU A 251 -0.04 -46.89 17.99
C LEU A 251 0.68 -48.04 17.28
N ARG A 252 1.97 -47.89 16.94
CA ARG A 252 2.79 -48.99 16.42
C ARG A 252 3.20 -49.96 17.52
N ALA A 253 3.52 -49.45 18.72
CA ALA A 253 3.78 -50.26 19.90
C ALA A 253 2.52 -51.00 20.37
N GLN A 254 1.37 -50.33 20.32
CA GLN A 254 0.06 -50.91 20.63
C GLN A 254 -0.44 -51.83 19.53
N LYS A 255 -0.02 -51.70 18.25
CA LYS A 255 -0.35 -52.66 17.17
C LYS A 255 0.25 -54.06 17.35
N ALA A 256 0.97 -54.32 18.45
CA ALA A 256 1.19 -55.68 18.95
C ALA A 256 -0.08 -56.31 19.55
N HIS A 257 -1.11 -55.52 19.87
CA HIS A 257 -2.44 -55.96 20.29
C HIS A 257 -3.56 -55.17 19.56
N SER A 258 -4.46 -55.93 18.94
CA SER A 258 -5.62 -55.54 18.11
C SER A 258 -6.15 -54.09 18.20
N TRP A 259 -6.39 -53.49 17.01
CA TRP A 259 -7.70 -53.06 16.49
C TRP A 259 -7.50 -52.11 15.29
N ARG A 260 -8.13 -52.47 14.15
CA ARG A 260 -8.16 -51.73 12.88
C ARG A 260 -9.52 -51.08 12.71
N SER A 261 -9.60 -49.75 12.82
CA SER A 261 -10.51 -48.84 12.09
C SER A 261 -10.52 -47.50 12.82
N VAL A 262 -10.55 -46.38 12.08
CA VAL A 262 -10.95 -44.99 12.48
C VAL A 262 -10.07 -43.89 11.83
N PHE A 263 -8.81 -44.13 11.45
CA PHE A 263 -7.91 -43.02 11.04
C PHE A 263 -7.81 -42.68 9.54
N GLU A 264 -8.46 -43.42 8.64
CA GLU A 264 -8.33 -43.18 7.18
C GLU A 264 -9.14 -41.99 6.64
N LEU A 265 -10.06 -41.42 7.41
CA LEU A 265 -10.93 -40.33 6.94
C LEU A 265 -10.33 -38.92 7.14
N TRP A 266 -9.27 -38.76 7.92
CA TRP A 266 -8.72 -37.43 8.25
C TRP A 266 -7.51 -37.00 7.39
N SER A 267 -6.82 -37.96 6.74
CA SER A 267 -5.59 -37.67 5.99
C SER A 267 -5.79 -37.08 4.60
N ARG A 268 -7.01 -37.08 4.06
CA ARG A 268 -7.28 -36.58 2.70
C ARG A 268 -7.57 -35.08 2.59
N ARG A 269 -7.66 -34.33 3.71
CA ARG A 269 -8.06 -32.90 3.68
C ARG A 269 -6.94 -31.87 3.77
N LEU A 270 -5.67 -32.29 3.86
CA LEU A 270 -4.53 -31.37 4.10
C LEU A 270 -3.47 -31.30 2.99
N ALA A 271 -3.71 -31.89 1.82
CA ALA A 271 -2.76 -31.83 0.71
C ALA A 271 -3.15 -30.74 -0.30
N ASN A 272 -2.74 -29.50 -0.04
CA ASN A 272 -2.48 -28.55 -1.12
C ASN A 272 -1.51 -27.44 -0.69
N PRO A 273 -0.20 -27.54 -1.00
CA PRO A 273 0.74 -26.43 -0.89
C PRO A 273 1.16 -25.99 -2.29
N MET A 274 0.58 -24.91 -2.80
CA MET A 274 1.05 -24.30 -4.04
C MET A 274 0.98 -22.79 -3.92
N TRP A 275 1.91 -22.19 -3.16
CA TRP A 275 2.34 -20.79 -3.27
C TRP A 275 3.76 -20.69 -2.69
N ASP A 276 4.77 -20.76 -3.56
CA ASP A 276 6.13 -20.37 -3.21
C ASP A 276 6.20 -18.84 -3.08
N LEU A 277 6.72 -18.37 -1.95
CA LEU A 277 6.76 -16.97 -1.54
C LEU A 277 8.17 -16.40 -1.77
N TRP A 278 8.24 -15.36 -2.60
CA TRP A 278 9.37 -14.43 -2.65
C TRP A 278 9.38 -13.62 -1.35
N THR A 279 10.43 -13.77 -0.54
CA THR A 279 10.68 -12.89 0.60
C THR A 279 11.66 -11.82 0.14
N VAL A 280 11.16 -10.61 -0.13
CA VAL A 280 12.00 -9.45 -0.41
C VAL A 280 12.30 -8.79 0.94
N ALA A 281 13.53 -8.90 1.40
CA ALA A 281 14.07 -8.00 2.43
C ALA A 281 14.45 -6.70 1.73
N ALA A 282 13.70 -5.63 1.96
CA ALA A 282 14.09 -4.30 1.51
C ALA A 282 14.84 -3.62 2.67
N VAL A 283 16.16 -3.46 2.52
CA VAL A 283 16.94 -2.54 3.34
C VAL A 283 16.80 -1.17 2.67
N TYR A 284 16.20 -0.21 3.36
CA TYR A 284 16.18 1.18 2.91
C TYR A 284 17.41 1.88 3.51
N PRO A 285 18.45 2.20 2.72
CA PRO A 285 19.49 3.10 3.19
C PRO A 285 18.89 4.50 3.34
N VAL A 286 18.92 5.03 4.57
CA VAL A 286 18.82 6.47 4.81
C VAL A 286 20.27 6.94 4.90
N PHE A 287 20.71 7.75 3.95
CA PHE A 287 22.06 8.31 3.94
C PHE A 287 22.10 9.55 4.85
N ASP A 288 22.72 9.40 6.02
CA ASP A 288 23.14 10.50 6.89
C ASP A 288 24.49 11.04 6.37
N ASP A 289 24.47 11.96 5.40
CA ASP A 289 25.47 13.05 5.26
C ASP A 289 25.37 13.75 3.89
N TRP A 290 24.54 14.79 3.78
CA TRP A 290 24.67 15.80 2.72
C TRP A 290 24.41 17.20 3.32
N LYS A 291 25.35 17.68 4.16
CA LYS A 291 25.31 19.04 4.70
C LYS A 291 26.07 20.09 3.88
N SER A 292 26.59 19.76 2.70
CA SER A 292 27.47 20.70 1.97
C SER A 292 27.19 20.89 0.47
N ALA A 293 26.05 20.45 -0.06
CA ALA A 293 25.71 20.72 -1.48
C ALA A 293 24.21 21.00 -1.75
N ALA A 294 23.41 21.23 -0.70
CA ALA A 294 21.96 21.45 -0.81
C ALA A 294 21.54 22.93 -0.77
N ILE A 295 22.33 23.83 -1.36
CA ILE A 295 21.90 25.22 -1.63
C ILE A 295 21.48 25.43 -3.10
N GLU A 296 21.77 24.50 -4.02
CA GLU A 296 21.41 24.69 -5.44
C GLU A 296 20.45 23.66 -6.06
N GLN A 297 20.05 22.60 -5.37
CA GLN A 297 19.08 21.64 -5.92
C GLN A 297 18.03 21.26 -4.88
N GLY A 298 16.87 21.91 -4.96
CA GLY A 298 15.74 21.74 -4.06
C GLY A 298 15.11 20.35 -4.14
N VAL A 299 15.71 19.36 -3.46
CA VAL A 299 15.17 18.02 -3.28
C VAL A 299 14.37 17.99 -1.97
N GLY A 300 13.04 18.10 -2.09
CA GLY A 300 12.10 17.96 -0.98
C GLY A 300 11.13 16.81 -1.25
N THR A 301 11.08 15.83 -0.34
CA THR A 301 10.17 14.69 -0.39
C THR A 301 8.72 15.15 -0.17
N GLY A 302 7.87 14.99 -1.19
CA GLY A 302 6.44 15.29 -1.04
C GLY A 302 5.57 14.91 -2.23
N SER A 303 4.58 14.06 -1.98
CA SER A 303 3.49 13.77 -2.91
C SER A 303 2.42 14.87 -2.80
N TRP A 304 2.23 15.66 -3.86
CA TRP A 304 1.25 16.73 -3.88
C TRP A 304 -0.10 16.28 -4.43
N ALA A 305 -1.18 16.67 -3.76
CA ALA A 305 -2.52 16.76 -4.32
C ALA A 305 -2.95 18.23 -4.19
N GLY A 306 -2.89 18.98 -5.29
CA GLY A 306 -3.24 20.39 -5.35
C GLY A 306 -4.74 20.60 -5.56
N ARG A 307 -5.33 21.47 -4.75
CA ARG A 307 -6.64 22.10 -4.99
C ARG A 307 -6.35 23.43 -5.68
N LEU A 308 -6.79 23.60 -6.93
CA LEU A 308 -6.79 24.91 -7.59
C LEU A 308 -7.90 25.75 -6.95
N ARG A 309 -7.53 26.87 -6.31
CA ARG A 309 -8.44 28.01 -6.17
C ARG A 309 -7.94 29.09 -7.13
N ALA A 310 -8.92 29.69 -7.82
CA ALA A 310 -8.76 30.78 -8.77
C ALA A 310 -8.04 31.99 -8.16
#